data_AF-A0A5J6RG72-F1
#
_entry.id   AF-A0A5J6RG72-F1
#
_cell.length_a   1.000
_cell.length_b   1.000
_cell.length_c   1.000
_cell.angle_alpha   90.00
_cell.angle_beta   90.00
_cell.angle_gamma   90.00
#
_symmetry.space_group_name_H-M   'P 1'
#
loop_
_entity.id
_entity.type
_entity.pdbx_description
1 polymer ?
#
loop_
_entity_poly.entity_id
_entity_poly.type
_entity_poly.pdbx_seq_one_letter_code
_entity_poly.pdbx_strand_id
1 'polypeptide(L)'
;LAAILLKLGGYGIIRMMQIMPTTKTDAFLPFLVLALWGAILANLTCLQQTDLKSLIAYSSISHMGLVVAAIIIQTPWGLSGAMALMIAHGFTSSALFCLANTTYERTHTRMLILTRGFHNILPMATTWWLLTNLMNIATPPTMNFTSELLIMSTLFNWCPTTIILLGLSMLITASYSLHMFLSTQMGYPMLNNQVEPTHTREHLLMIFHVIPLMMISMKLELVI
;
A
#
# COMPACT_ATOMS: atom_id res chain seq x y z
N LEU A 1 -13.12 4.44 -1.09
CA LEU A 1 -13.11 2.95 -1.00
C LEU A 1 -11.84 2.44 -0.32
N ALA A 2 -10.65 2.69 -0.89
CA ALA A 2 -9.39 2.14 -0.38
C ALA A 2 -9.04 2.51 1.08
N ALA A 3 -9.34 3.75 1.51
CA ALA A 3 -8.95 4.21 2.85
C ALA A 3 -9.79 3.62 4.00
N ILE A 4 -11.12 3.53 3.83
CA ILE A 4 -12.04 3.21 4.94
C ILE A 4 -12.74 1.87 4.74
N LEU A 5 -13.35 1.61 3.57
CA LEU A 5 -14.23 0.45 3.39
C LEU A 5 -13.48 -0.89 3.53
N LEU A 6 -12.24 -0.97 3.04
CA LEU A 6 -11.41 -2.16 3.24
C LEU A 6 -11.06 -2.39 4.74
N LYS A 7 -10.92 -1.31 5.49
CA LYS A 7 -10.48 -1.34 6.90
C LYS A 7 -11.63 -1.71 7.83
N LEU A 8 -12.88 -1.40 7.45
CA LEU A 8 -14.06 -1.90 8.15
C LEU A 8 -14.10 -3.43 8.18
N GLY A 9 -13.64 -4.10 7.12
CA GLY A 9 -13.48 -5.56 7.10
C GLY A 9 -12.50 -6.05 8.15
N GLY A 10 -11.28 -5.52 8.16
CA GLY A 10 -10.25 -5.87 9.16
C GLY A 10 -10.70 -5.58 10.60
N TYR A 11 -11.28 -4.40 10.84
CA TYR A 11 -11.84 -4.04 12.13
C TYR A 11 -12.96 -4.98 12.57
N GLY A 12 -13.86 -5.36 11.64
CA GLY A 12 -14.91 -6.33 11.89
C GLY A 12 -14.36 -7.69 12.31
N ILE A 13 -13.32 -8.19 11.63
CA ILE A 13 -12.66 -9.45 12.01
C ILE A 13 -12.08 -9.33 13.43
N ILE A 14 -11.37 -8.24 13.76
CA ILE A 14 -10.81 -8.03 15.10
C ILE A 14 -11.91 -8.10 16.18
N ARG A 15 -13.06 -7.44 15.96
CA ARG A 15 -14.17 -7.44 16.92
C ARG A 15 -14.86 -8.79 17.04
N MET A 16 -15.09 -9.48 15.93
CA MET A 16 -15.73 -10.80 15.97
C MET A 16 -14.85 -11.86 16.63
N MET A 17 -13.52 -11.78 16.42
CA MET A 17 -12.57 -12.71 17.03
C MET A 17 -12.47 -12.58 18.56
N GLN A 18 -12.86 -11.43 19.14
CA GLN A 18 -12.95 -11.26 20.59
C GLN A 18 -14.17 -11.99 21.20
N ILE A 19 -15.22 -12.22 20.40
CA ILE A 19 -16.48 -12.82 20.85
C ILE A 19 -16.47 -14.33 20.60
N MET A 20 -15.82 -14.78 19.52
CA MET A 20 -15.70 -16.19 19.22
C MET A 20 -14.86 -16.92 20.29
N PRO A 21 -15.19 -18.18 20.61
CA PRO A 21 -14.38 -18.97 21.54
C PRO A 21 -12.95 -19.05 21.02
N THR A 22 -11.98 -19.23 21.92
CA THR A 22 -10.55 -19.40 21.57
C THR A 22 -10.37 -20.70 20.78
N THR A 23 -10.69 -20.66 19.49
CA THR A 23 -10.45 -21.75 18.56
C THR A 23 -8.96 -21.85 18.32
N LYS A 24 -8.42 -23.07 18.35
CA LYS A 24 -7.05 -23.30 17.90
C LYS A 24 -6.86 -22.72 16.49
N THR A 25 -5.67 -22.19 16.23
CA THR A 25 -5.27 -21.60 14.94
C THR A 25 -5.54 -22.52 13.75
N ASP A 26 -5.60 -23.83 13.97
CA ASP A 26 -5.85 -24.87 12.97
C ASP A 26 -7.15 -24.66 12.19
N ALA A 27 -8.20 -24.12 12.83
CA ALA A 27 -9.48 -23.85 12.17
C ALA A 27 -9.37 -22.74 11.11
N PHE A 28 -8.42 -21.81 11.29
CA PHE A 28 -8.21 -20.66 10.39
C PHE A 28 -7.05 -20.85 9.42
N LEU A 29 -6.36 -22.00 9.46
CA LEU A 29 -5.22 -22.29 8.58
C LEU A 29 -5.57 -22.12 7.08
N PRO A 30 -6.75 -22.55 6.57
CA PRO A 30 -7.11 -22.31 5.17
C PRO A 30 -7.17 -20.82 4.81
N PHE A 31 -7.67 -19.98 5.72
CA PHE A 31 -7.75 -18.53 5.52
C PHE A 31 -6.37 -17.87 5.59
N LEU A 32 -5.50 -18.34 6.48
CA LEU A 32 -4.12 -17.87 6.56
C LEU A 32 -3.35 -18.16 5.28
N VAL A 33 -3.46 -19.39 4.74
CA VAL A 33 -2.83 -19.78 3.48
C VAL A 33 -3.38 -18.94 2.32
N LEU A 34 -4.71 -18.75 2.25
CA LEU A 34 -5.33 -17.91 1.24
C LEU A 34 -4.83 -16.46 1.31
N ALA A 35 -4.71 -15.90 2.51
CA ALA A 35 -4.26 -14.53 2.73
C ALA A 35 -2.79 -14.34 2.29
N LEU A 36 -1.90 -15.22 2.72
CA LEU A 36 -0.47 -15.14 2.40
C LEU A 36 -0.18 -15.42 0.91
N TRP A 37 -0.79 -16.47 0.36
CA TRP A 37 -0.62 -16.81 -1.07
C TRP A 37 -1.29 -15.77 -1.96
N GLY A 38 -2.50 -15.34 -1.59
CA GLY A 38 -3.23 -14.27 -2.27
C GLY A 38 -2.46 -12.95 -2.29
N ALA A 39 -1.78 -12.59 -1.20
CA ALA A 39 -0.95 -11.39 -1.16
C ALA A 39 0.19 -11.42 -2.19
N ILE A 40 0.87 -12.57 -2.35
CA ILE A 40 1.92 -12.72 -3.36
C ILE A 40 1.36 -12.70 -4.77
N LEU A 41 0.27 -13.43 -5.02
CA LEU A 41 -0.36 -13.42 -6.34
C LEU A 41 -0.80 -12.00 -6.72
N ALA A 42 -1.38 -11.25 -5.80
CA ALA A 42 -1.71 -9.84 -6.01
C ALA A 42 -0.46 -9.00 -6.34
N ASN A 43 0.63 -9.17 -5.59
CA ASN A 43 1.91 -8.51 -5.87
C ASN A 43 2.46 -8.86 -7.27
N LEU A 44 2.41 -10.12 -7.69
CA LEU A 44 2.82 -10.56 -9.02
C LEU A 44 1.94 -9.97 -10.11
N THR A 45 0.63 -9.90 -9.90
CA THR A 45 -0.28 -9.28 -10.87
C THR A 45 0.02 -7.79 -11.05
N CYS A 46 0.46 -7.08 -9.99
CA CYS A 46 0.83 -5.66 -10.07
C CYS A 46 1.96 -5.39 -11.08
N LEU A 47 2.91 -6.33 -11.23
CA LEU A 47 4.01 -6.19 -12.20
C LEU A 47 3.54 -6.21 -13.66
N GLN A 48 2.37 -6.81 -13.92
CA GLN A 48 1.83 -6.97 -15.27
C GLN A 48 0.65 -6.01 -15.54
N GLN A 49 0.23 -5.21 -14.55
CA GLN A 49 -0.87 -4.28 -14.74
C GLN A 49 -0.47 -3.15 -15.68
N THR A 50 -1.27 -2.97 -16.73
CA THR A 50 -1.14 -1.86 -17.68
C THR A 50 -1.90 -0.61 -17.23
N ASP A 51 -2.96 -0.80 -16.44
CA ASP A 51 -3.81 0.26 -15.92
C ASP A 51 -3.31 0.75 -14.56
N LEU A 52 -3.09 2.06 -14.43
CA LEU A 52 -2.52 2.65 -13.21
C LEU A 52 -3.45 2.51 -12.00
N LYS A 53 -4.76 2.73 -12.17
CA LYS A 53 -5.74 2.59 -11.08
C LYS A 53 -5.93 1.12 -10.67
N SER A 54 -5.83 0.15 -11.59
CA SER A 54 -5.90 -1.27 -11.24
C SER A 54 -4.65 -1.73 -10.52
N LEU A 55 -3.46 -1.25 -10.92
CA LEU A 55 -2.21 -1.50 -10.22
C LEU A 55 -2.29 -1.09 -8.75
N ILE A 56 -2.78 0.14 -8.46
CA ILE A 56 -2.96 0.62 -7.08
C ILE A 56 -4.04 -0.21 -6.33
N ALA A 57 -5.07 -0.69 -7.02
CA ALA A 57 -6.08 -1.55 -6.42
C ALA A 57 -5.51 -2.92 -6.02
N TYR A 58 -4.72 -3.57 -6.90
CA TYR A 58 -4.08 -4.85 -6.58
C TYR A 58 -3.01 -4.72 -5.50
N SER A 59 -2.25 -3.62 -5.46
CA SER A 59 -1.33 -3.37 -4.34
C SER A 59 -2.09 -3.23 -3.01
N SER A 60 -3.33 -2.73 -3.03
CA SER A 60 -4.14 -2.69 -1.81
C SER A 60 -4.63 -4.07 -1.35
N ILE A 61 -4.84 -5.00 -2.28
CA ILE A 61 -5.21 -6.38 -1.94
C ILE A 61 -4.04 -7.08 -1.25
N SER A 62 -2.81 -6.88 -1.72
CA SER A 62 -1.65 -7.53 -1.11
C SER A 62 -1.36 -7.05 0.31
N HIS A 63 -1.37 -5.74 0.53
CA HIS A 63 -1.21 -5.15 1.87
C HIS A 63 -2.31 -5.59 2.85
N MET A 64 -3.57 -5.61 2.41
CA MET A 64 -4.66 -6.09 3.27
C MET A 64 -4.61 -7.62 3.48
N GLY A 65 -4.02 -8.39 2.57
CA GLY A 65 -3.73 -9.81 2.78
C GLY A 65 -2.81 -10.06 3.97
N LEU A 66 -1.77 -9.22 4.14
CA LEU A 66 -0.89 -9.26 5.32
C LEU A 66 -1.66 -8.91 6.61
N VAL A 67 -2.56 -7.92 6.55
CA VAL A 67 -3.43 -7.55 7.68
C VAL A 67 -4.29 -8.74 8.12
N VAL A 68 -4.93 -9.44 7.18
CA VAL A 68 -5.76 -10.61 7.48
C VAL A 68 -4.93 -11.74 8.11
N ALA A 69 -3.73 -12.01 7.55
CA ALA A 69 -2.82 -13.02 8.10
C ALA A 69 -2.41 -12.70 9.56
N ALA A 70 -2.10 -11.43 9.85
CA ALA A 70 -1.72 -10.99 11.19
C ALA A 70 -2.87 -11.09 12.20
N ILE A 71 -4.10 -10.71 11.80
CA ILE A 71 -5.28 -10.78 12.67
C ILE A 71 -5.62 -12.24 13.02
N ILE A 72 -5.49 -13.17 12.07
CA ILE A 72 -5.79 -14.60 12.28
C ILE A 72 -4.84 -15.24 13.30
N ILE A 73 -3.58 -14.79 13.37
CA ILE A 73 -2.58 -15.30 14.33
C ILE A 73 -2.87 -14.82 15.77
N GLN A 74 -3.63 -13.73 15.93
CA GLN A 74 -4.10 -13.22 17.23
C GLN A 74 -3.01 -12.92 18.28
N THR A 75 -1.80 -12.57 17.85
CA THR A 75 -0.75 -12.11 18.78
C THR A 75 -0.87 -10.60 19.03
N PRO A 76 -0.43 -10.09 20.19
CA PRO A 76 -0.49 -8.66 20.48
C PRO A 76 0.28 -7.82 19.45
N TRP A 77 1.44 -8.31 19.02
CA TRP A 77 2.27 -7.68 17.98
C TRP A 77 1.59 -7.75 16.60
N GLY A 78 0.83 -8.80 16.33
CA GLY A 78 0.12 -8.99 15.06
C GLY A 78 -1.07 -8.04 14.95
N LEU A 79 -1.81 -7.87 16.05
CA LEU A 79 -2.92 -6.92 16.12
C LEU A 79 -2.45 -5.47 16.04
N SER A 80 -1.38 -5.10 16.75
CA SER A 80 -0.83 -3.73 16.66
C SER A 80 -0.26 -3.44 15.27
N GLY A 81 0.48 -4.39 14.68
CA GLY A 81 0.96 -4.30 13.30
C GLY A 81 -0.19 -4.19 12.29
N ALA A 82 -1.24 -5.00 12.43
CA ALA A 82 -2.42 -4.95 11.57
C ALA A 82 -3.15 -3.59 11.63
N MET A 83 -3.36 -3.06 12.83
CA MET A 83 -3.97 -1.74 13.03
C MET A 83 -3.11 -0.61 12.43
N ALA A 84 -1.80 -0.66 12.68
CA ALA A 84 -0.87 0.31 12.14
C ALA A 84 -0.84 0.27 10.60
N LEU A 85 -0.79 -0.92 9.99
CA LEU A 85 -0.77 -1.09 8.53
C LEU A 85 -2.09 -0.64 7.91
N MET A 86 -3.23 -0.92 8.55
CA MET A 86 -4.55 -0.46 8.08
C MET A 86 -4.63 1.07 7.98
N ILE A 87 -4.12 1.78 8.99
CA ILE A 87 -4.10 3.25 9.01
C ILE A 87 -3.10 3.76 7.98
N ALA A 88 -1.86 3.28 8.03
CA ALA A 88 -0.78 3.73 7.18
C ALA A 88 -1.10 3.51 5.68
N HIS A 89 -1.55 2.31 5.33
CA HIS A 89 -2.04 2.00 4.00
C HIS A 89 -3.26 2.85 3.61
N GLY A 90 -4.12 3.20 4.56
CA GLY A 90 -5.27 4.06 4.32
C GLY A 90 -4.86 5.40 3.71
N PHE A 91 -3.82 6.03 4.28
CA PHE A 91 -3.24 7.26 3.76
C PHE A 91 -2.44 7.06 2.47
N THR A 92 -1.59 6.04 2.37
CA THR A 92 -0.76 5.86 1.17
C THR A 92 -1.59 5.52 -0.07
N SER A 93 -2.54 4.60 0.04
CA SER A 93 -3.37 4.19 -1.10
C SER A 93 -4.30 5.31 -1.57
N SER A 94 -4.86 6.10 -0.66
CA SER A 94 -5.67 7.27 -1.04
C SER A 94 -4.82 8.33 -1.75
N ALA A 95 -3.61 8.62 -1.25
CA ALA A 95 -2.66 9.52 -1.90
C ALA A 95 -2.30 9.05 -3.33
N LEU A 96 -2.00 7.75 -3.50
CA LEU A 96 -1.72 7.17 -4.82
C LEU A 96 -2.93 7.26 -5.76
N PHE A 97 -4.15 7.00 -5.30
CA PHE A 97 -5.36 7.16 -6.10
C PHE A 97 -5.60 8.63 -6.49
N CYS A 98 -5.23 9.59 -5.65
CA CYS A 98 -5.31 11.00 -5.98
C CYS A 98 -4.27 11.41 -7.03
N LEU A 99 -3.02 10.95 -6.91
CA LEU A 99 -1.99 11.16 -7.93
C LEU A 99 -2.38 10.51 -9.28
N ALA A 100 -2.94 9.31 -9.24
CA ALA A 100 -3.53 8.65 -10.40
C ALA A 100 -4.60 9.51 -11.07
N ASN A 101 -5.36 10.25 -10.26
CA ASN A 101 -6.43 11.10 -10.76
C ASN A 101 -5.90 12.40 -11.36
N THR A 102 -4.91 13.04 -10.74
CA THR A 102 -4.30 14.26 -11.29
C THR A 102 -3.56 13.99 -12.61
N THR A 103 -2.98 12.80 -12.79
CA THR A 103 -2.46 12.38 -14.09
C THR A 103 -3.60 12.13 -15.09
N TYR A 104 -4.68 11.47 -14.66
CA TYR A 104 -5.82 11.17 -15.52
C TYR A 104 -6.57 12.42 -15.99
N GLU A 105 -6.70 13.45 -15.15
CA GLU A 105 -7.32 14.73 -15.54
C GLU A 105 -6.56 15.43 -16.67
N ARG A 106 -5.26 15.17 -16.81
CA ARG A 106 -4.40 15.75 -17.86
C ARG A 106 -4.32 14.88 -19.11
N THR A 107 -4.28 13.55 -18.96
CA THR A 107 -4.05 12.63 -20.09
C THR A 107 -5.32 11.97 -20.61
N HIS A 108 -6.42 12.03 -19.85
CA HIS A 108 -7.66 11.29 -20.07
C HIS A 108 -7.49 9.77 -20.29
N THR A 109 -6.35 9.21 -19.89
CA THR A 109 -6.02 7.79 -20.06
C THR A 109 -5.48 7.22 -18.76
N ARG A 110 -5.80 5.95 -18.49
CA ARG A 110 -5.33 5.20 -17.31
C ARG A 110 -4.13 4.30 -17.61
N MET A 111 -3.75 4.19 -18.88
CA MET A 111 -2.69 3.31 -19.37
C MET A 111 -1.31 3.86 -18.99
N LEU A 112 -0.55 3.12 -18.18
CA LEU A 112 0.79 3.49 -17.69
C LEU A 112 1.76 3.87 -18.80
N ILE A 113 1.70 3.15 -19.93
CA ILE A 113 2.61 3.37 -21.07
C ILE A 113 2.39 4.75 -21.72
N LEU A 114 1.15 5.26 -21.69
CA LEU A 114 0.81 6.55 -22.27
C LEU A 114 1.11 7.72 -21.32
N THR A 115 1.13 7.47 -20.02
CA THR A 115 1.33 8.48 -18.97
C THR A 115 2.81 8.61 -18.57
N ARG A 116 3.73 8.87 -19.51
CA ARG A 116 5.19 8.92 -19.29
C ARG A 116 5.76 10.34 -19.27
N GLY A 117 6.94 10.50 -18.66
CA GLY A 117 7.76 11.71 -18.80
C GLY A 117 7.31 12.93 -17.99
N PHE A 118 6.53 12.73 -16.92
CA PHE A 118 6.07 13.84 -16.09
C PHE A 118 7.17 14.53 -15.28
N HIS A 119 8.36 13.93 -15.11
CA HIS A 119 9.49 14.56 -14.42
C HIS A 119 9.90 15.90 -15.02
N ASN A 120 9.97 15.98 -16.34
CA ASN A 120 10.41 17.19 -17.03
C ASN A 120 9.31 18.27 -17.09
N ILE A 121 8.04 17.86 -16.98
CA ILE A 121 6.88 18.74 -17.17
C ILE A 121 6.34 19.26 -15.83
N LEU A 122 6.21 18.37 -14.83
CA LEU A 122 5.58 18.63 -13.54
C LEU A 122 6.50 18.20 -12.39
N PRO A 123 7.67 18.84 -12.19
CA PRO A 123 8.66 18.40 -11.22
C PRO A 123 8.09 18.34 -9.79
N MET A 124 7.22 19.27 -9.41
CA MET A 124 6.58 19.25 -8.09
C MET A 124 5.55 18.12 -7.93
N ALA A 125 4.88 17.66 -9.00
CA ALA A 125 4.07 16.44 -8.92
C ALA A 125 4.97 15.21 -8.70
N THR A 126 6.18 15.24 -9.28
CA THR A 126 7.08 14.07 -9.25
C THR A 126 7.66 13.84 -7.85
N THR A 127 7.86 14.90 -7.07
CA THR A 127 8.25 14.79 -5.66
C THR A 127 7.15 14.11 -4.84
N TRP A 128 5.88 14.47 -5.07
CA TRP A 128 4.75 13.79 -4.44
C TRP A 128 4.67 12.32 -4.84
N TRP A 129 4.82 12.01 -6.14
CA TRP A 129 4.88 10.63 -6.65
C TRP A 129 5.99 9.81 -6.00
N LEU A 130 7.19 10.38 -5.88
CA LEU A 130 8.32 9.71 -5.25
C LEU A 130 8.02 9.42 -3.78
N LEU A 131 7.56 10.44 -3.04
CA LEU A 131 7.32 10.33 -1.61
C LEU A 131 6.23 9.30 -1.29
N THR A 132 5.12 9.30 -2.02
CA THR A 132 4.06 8.30 -1.84
C THR A 132 4.50 6.90 -2.24
N ASN A 133 5.34 6.75 -3.26
CA ASN A 133 5.90 5.45 -3.64
C ASN A 133 6.86 4.93 -2.57
N LEU A 134 7.73 5.78 -2.01
CA LEU A 134 8.60 5.42 -0.90
C LEU A 134 7.82 4.99 0.35
N MET A 135 6.68 5.63 0.62
CA MET A 135 5.77 5.17 1.68
C MET A 135 5.14 3.82 1.32
N ASN A 136 4.73 3.60 0.07
CA ASN A 136 4.15 2.31 -0.37
C ASN A 136 5.16 1.15 -0.37
N ILE A 137 6.44 1.43 -0.62
CA ILE A 137 7.57 0.48 -0.49
C ILE A 137 7.84 0.11 0.98
N ALA A 138 7.24 0.86 1.92
CA ALA A 138 7.51 0.74 3.34
C ALA A 138 8.98 1.04 3.65
N THR A 139 9.49 2.19 3.20
CA THR A 139 10.84 2.64 3.56
C THR A 139 10.91 3.16 5.01
N PRO A 140 11.98 2.90 5.77
CA PRO A 140 12.16 3.50 7.10
C PRO A 140 12.35 5.03 6.95
N PRO A 141 11.75 5.88 7.82
CA PRO A 141 11.05 5.58 9.08
C PRO A 141 9.50 5.53 8.96
N THR A 142 8.93 5.20 7.79
CA THR A 142 7.48 5.28 7.58
C THR A 142 6.69 4.29 8.44
N MET A 143 5.43 4.63 8.73
CA MET A 143 4.53 3.76 9.50
C MET A 143 4.21 2.44 8.78
N ASN A 144 4.23 2.42 7.43
CA ASN A 144 4.10 1.17 6.66
C ASN A 144 5.24 0.21 7.04
N PHE A 145 6.49 0.70 7.10
CA PHE A 145 7.64 -0.12 7.46
C PHE A 145 7.49 -0.77 8.84
N THR A 146 7.17 0.04 9.86
CA THR A 146 7.05 -0.47 11.23
C THR A 146 5.91 -1.46 11.35
N SER A 147 4.79 -1.21 10.68
CA SER A 147 3.64 -2.11 10.70
C SER A 147 3.91 -3.44 9.99
N GLU A 148 4.55 -3.42 8.82
CA GLU A 148 4.95 -4.63 8.11
C GLU A 148 5.98 -5.41 8.91
N LEU A 149 6.98 -4.74 9.50
CA LEU A 149 7.97 -5.39 10.36
C LEU A 149 7.31 -6.11 11.57
N LEU A 150 6.31 -5.49 12.21
CA LEU A 150 5.56 -6.13 13.29
C LEU A 150 4.83 -7.38 12.78
N ILE A 151 4.12 -7.28 11.64
CA ILE A 151 3.44 -8.43 11.03
C ILE A 151 4.44 -9.55 10.67
N MET A 152 5.60 -9.21 10.10
CA MET A 152 6.68 -10.13 9.79
C MET A 152 7.15 -10.90 11.03
N SER A 153 7.39 -10.19 12.13
CA SER A 153 7.85 -10.81 13.39
C SER A 153 6.82 -11.82 13.93
N THR A 154 5.53 -11.52 13.77
CA THR A 154 4.45 -12.38 14.26
C THR A 154 4.30 -13.65 13.44
N LEU A 155 4.41 -13.52 12.11
CA LEU A 155 4.38 -14.64 11.19
C LEU A 155 5.62 -15.53 11.35
N PHE A 156 6.80 -14.93 11.55
CA PHE A 156 8.03 -15.65 11.81
C PHE A 156 7.95 -16.48 13.10
N ASN A 157 7.41 -15.89 14.18
CA ASN A 157 7.19 -16.59 15.44
C ASN A 157 6.17 -17.72 15.31
N TRP A 158 5.16 -17.57 14.44
CA TRP A 158 4.18 -18.63 14.17
C TRP A 158 4.78 -19.78 13.35
N CYS A 159 5.45 -19.48 12.23
CA CYS A 159 6.17 -20.46 11.44
C CYS A 159 7.35 -19.80 10.72
N PRO A 160 8.61 -20.17 11.04
CA PRO A 160 9.80 -19.53 10.48
C PRO A 160 9.89 -19.56 8.95
N THR A 161 9.27 -20.55 8.28
CA THR A 161 9.30 -20.67 6.81
C THR A 161 8.56 -19.52 6.12
N THR A 162 7.64 -18.85 6.81
CA THR A 162 6.90 -17.69 6.28
C THR A 162 7.81 -16.52 5.92
N ILE A 163 9.03 -16.45 6.48
CA ILE A 163 9.96 -15.36 6.19
C ILE A 163 10.41 -15.32 4.73
N ILE A 164 10.53 -16.48 4.08
CA ILE A 164 10.89 -16.58 2.67
C ILE A 164 9.77 -15.97 1.82
N LEU A 165 8.54 -16.39 2.13
CA LEU A 165 7.33 -15.95 1.45
C LEU A 165 7.16 -14.42 1.54
N LEU A 166 7.33 -13.90 2.75
CA LEU A 166 7.16 -12.49 3.00
C LEU A 166 8.34 -11.65 2.50
N GLY A 167 9.58 -12.14 2.57
CA GLY A 167 10.74 -11.49 1.97
C GLY A 167 10.59 -11.35 0.45
N LEU A 168 10.06 -12.38 -0.22
CA LEU A 168 9.67 -12.29 -1.62
C LEU A 168 8.56 -11.25 -1.84
N SER A 169 7.56 -11.22 -0.97
CA SER A 169 6.47 -10.23 -1.06
C SER A 169 7.01 -8.79 -1.01
N MET A 170 7.95 -8.51 -0.10
CA MET A 170 8.62 -7.20 0.04
C MET A 170 9.47 -6.83 -1.18
N LEU A 171 10.17 -7.80 -1.75
CA LEU A 171 10.94 -7.56 -2.98
C LEU A 171 10.01 -7.22 -4.16
N ILE A 172 8.88 -7.92 -4.25
CA ILE A 172 7.90 -7.67 -5.32
C ILE A 172 7.21 -6.32 -5.08
N THR A 173 6.89 -5.95 -3.84
CA THR A 173 6.33 -4.62 -3.52
C THR A 173 7.26 -3.49 -3.90
N ALA A 174 8.55 -3.63 -3.60
CA ALA A 174 9.57 -2.67 -4.04
C ALA A 174 9.65 -2.58 -5.57
N SER A 175 9.62 -3.72 -6.27
CA SER A 175 9.78 -3.72 -7.74
C SER A 175 8.57 -3.13 -8.48
N TYR A 176 7.32 -3.47 -8.14
CA TYR A 176 6.16 -2.89 -8.85
C TYR A 176 5.95 -1.40 -8.53
N SER A 177 6.27 -0.95 -7.32
CA SER A 177 6.10 0.47 -6.93
C SER A 177 7.16 1.36 -7.58
N LEU A 178 8.41 0.90 -7.65
CA LEU A 178 9.44 1.56 -8.44
C LEU A 178 9.09 1.51 -9.93
N HIS A 179 8.54 0.40 -10.43
CA HIS A 179 8.05 0.31 -11.80
C HIS A 179 6.95 1.35 -12.08
N MET A 180 5.98 1.50 -11.18
CA MET A 180 4.93 2.51 -11.25
C MET A 180 5.51 3.93 -11.29
N PHE A 181 6.49 4.24 -10.43
CA PHE A 181 7.17 5.55 -10.44
C PHE A 181 7.92 5.80 -11.75
N LEU A 182 8.78 4.87 -12.16
CA LEU A 182 9.61 5.03 -13.36
C LEU A 182 8.77 5.11 -14.63
N SER A 183 7.74 4.28 -14.75
CA SER A 183 6.84 4.28 -15.91
C SER A 183 5.96 5.52 -15.99
N THR A 184 5.72 6.24 -14.90
CA THR A 184 4.93 7.47 -14.93
C THR A 184 5.77 8.73 -15.07
N GLN A 185 6.87 8.81 -14.30
CA GLN A 185 7.64 10.04 -14.18
C GLN A 185 8.79 10.11 -15.18
N MET A 186 9.43 8.99 -15.51
CA MET A 186 10.63 8.96 -16.35
C MET A 186 10.30 8.75 -17.83
N GLY A 187 11.31 8.98 -18.68
CA GLY A 187 11.22 8.84 -20.13
C GLY A 187 10.67 10.09 -20.82
N TYR A 188 10.39 9.96 -22.12
CA TYR A 188 9.83 11.03 -22.92
C TYR A 188 8.30 10.91 -22.98
N PRO A 189 7.56 12.04 -22.93
CA PRO A 189 6.11 12.03 -23.08
C PRO A 189 5.74 11.55 -24.49
N MET A 190 4.84 10.58 -24.57
CA MET A 190 4.35 10.01 -25.85
C MET A 190 3.21 10.85 -26.44
N LEU A 191 2.39 11.46 -25.59
CA LEU A 191 1.31 12.36 -26.00
C LEU A 191 1.85 13.77 -26.20
N ASN A 192 1.58 14.36 -27.36
CA ASN A 192 1.91 15.75 -27.67
C ASN A 192 0.85 16.72 -27.12
N ASN A 193 0.24 16.40 -25.98
CA ASN A 193 -0.78 17.24 -25.37
C ASN A 193 -0.12 18.33 -24.53
N GLN A 194 -0.67 19.54 -24.59
CA GLN A 194 -0.31 20.59 -23.65
C GLN A 194 -0.76 20.17 -22.25
N VAL A 195 0.19 20.04 -21.34
CA VAL A 195 -0.06 19.65 -19.97
C VAL A 195 -0.17 20.90 -19.12
N GLU A 196 -1.31 21.09 -18.46
CA GLU A 196 -1.49 22.18 -17.51
C GLU A 196 -0.60 21.99 -16.27
N PRO A 197 -0.02 23.08 -15.73
CA PRO A 197 0.80 23.02 -14.52
C PRO A 197 0.00 22.50 -13.31
N THR A 198 0.69 22.07 -12.27
CA THR A 198 0.04 21.62 -11.03
C THR A 198 -0.70 22.75 -10.33
N HIS A 199 -1.99 22.56 -10.07
CA HIS A 199 -2.79 23.53 -9.33
C HIS A 199 -2.51 23.46 -7.82
N THR A 200 -2.74 24.57 -7.12
CA THR A 200 -2.61 24.66 -5.65
C THR A 200 -3.49 23.64 -4.92
N ARG A 201 -4.69 23.35 -5.45
CA ARG A 201 -5.59 22.32 -4.90
C ARG A 201 -4.94 20.93 -4.86
N GLU A 202 -4.12 20.60 -5.86
CA GLU A 202 -3.48 19.28 -5.97
C GLU A 202 -2.37 19.14 -4.93
N HIS A 203 -1.58 20.20 -4.74
CA HIS A 203 -0.56 20.23 -3.70
C HIS A 203 -1.17 20.16 -2.30
N LEU A 204 -2.23 20.94 -2.05
CA LEU A 204 -2.92 20.93 -0.75
C LEU A 204 -3.54 19.56 -0.46
N LEU A 205 -4.09 18.89 -1.48
CA LEU A 205 -4.57 17.51 -1.36
C LEU A 205 -3.43 16.58 -0.93
N MET A 206 -2.27 16.62 -1.61
CA MET A 206 -1.15 15.75 -1.29
C MET A 206 -0.56 16.04 0.10
N ILE A 207 -0.49 17.31 0.47
CA ILE A 207 -0.08 17.77 1.81
C ILE A 207 -0.96 17.13 2.89
N PHE A 208 -2.28 17.15 2.73
CA PHE A 208 -3.21 16.55 3.70
C PHE A 208 -3.16 15.02 3.77
N HIS A 209 -2.61 14.34 2.78
CA HIS A 209 -2.37 12.91 2.87
C HIS A 209 -1.02 12.59 3.52
N VAL A 210 0.03 13.29 3.10
CA VAL A 210 1.41 12.99 3.46
C VAL A 210 1.77 13.47 4.86
N ILE A 211 1.42 14.71 5.22
CA ILE A 211 1.85 15.30 6.49
C ILE A 211 1.31 14.51 7.68
N PRO A 212 0.01 14.16 7.76
CA PRO A 212 -0.49 13.38 8.90
C PRO A 212 0.23 12.04 9.05
N LEU A 213 0.48 11.33 7.94
CA LEU A 213 1.19 10.06 7.97
C LEU A 213 2.63 10.21 8.48
N MET A 214 3.33 11.25 8.05
CA MET A 214 4.69 11.55 8.53
C MET A 214 4.71 11.95 10.01
N MET A 215 3.72 12.70 10.48
CA MET A 215 3.60 13.06 11.89
C MET A 215 3.34 11.83 12.76
N ILE A 216 2.47 10.91 12.30
CA ILE A 216 2.19 9.65 13.00
C ILE A 216 3.44 8.76 13.03
N SER A 217 4.22 8.69 11.94
CA SER A 217 5.44 7.88 11.93
C SER A 217 6.49 8.33 12.95
N MET A 218 6.48 9.62 13.35
CA MET A 218 7.37 10.12 14.40
C MET A 218 6.89 9.77 15.82
N LYS A 219 5.59 9.49 16.00
CA LYS A 219 4.98 9.13 17.30
C LYS A 219 4.04 7.93 17.13
N LEU A 220 4.64 6.79 16.85
CA LEU A 220 3.95 5.52 16.64
C LEU A 220 3.12 5.04 17.84
N GLU A 221 3.50 5.44 19.06
CA GLU A 221 2.79 5.15 20.31
C GLU A 221 1.34 5.65 20.34
N LEU A 222 0.96 6.57 19.44
CA LEU A 222 -0.43 7.04 19.33
C LEU A 222 -1.34 6.02 18.65
N VAL A 223 -0.78 5.03 17.94
CA VAL A 223 -1.55 4.06 17.13
C VAL A 223 -1.30 2.61 17.54
N ILE A 224 -0.06 2.28 17.91
CA ILE A 224 0.37 0.95 18.35
C ILE A 224 0.19 0.85 19.87
#